data_AF-A0A1F4YK58-F1
#
_entry.id   AF-A0A1F4YK58-F1
#
_cell.length_a   1.000
_cell.length_b   1.000
_cell.length_c   1.000
_cell.angle_alpha   90.00
_cell.angle_beta   90.00
_cell.angle_gamma   90.00
#
_symmetry.space_group_name_H-M   'P 1'
#
loop_
_entity.id
_entity.type
_entity.pdbx_description
1 polymer ?
#
loop_
_entity_poly.entity_id
_entity_poly.type
_entity_poly.pdbx_seq_one_letter_code
_entity_poly.pdbx_strand_id
1 'polypeptide(L)'
;MTGSTYFISSPHTKEECLNALDAVADKGPEQLDQWHWGCQAGDHTGYAIVQAESDSEARGYVPGIVRNKARVTRVDKLTPQQIKSFHEMQPSQSKNR
;
A
#
# COMPACT_ATOMS: atom_id res chain seq x y z
N MET A 1 20.20 -4.52 -0.86
CA MET A 1 18.74 -4.34 -0.72
C MET A 1 18.20 -3.91 -2.09
N THR A 2 17.65 -4.83 -2.87
CA THR A 2 17.34 -4.66 -4.30
C THR A 2 15.84 -4.86 -4.61
N GLY A 3 14.96 -4.39 -3.73
CA GLY A 3 13.51 -4.41 -3.94
C GLY A 3 12.97 -3.06 -4.45
N SER A 4 11.81 -3.08 -5.10
CA SER A 4 10.99 -1.88 -5.35
C SER A 4 10.15 -1.56 -4.12
N THR A 5 9.78 -0.29 -3.96
CA THR A 5 8.90 0.13 -2.86
C THR A 5 7.44 -0.08 -3.26
N TYR A 6 6.67 -0.71 -2.37
CA TYR A 6 5.25 -0.96 -2.55
C TYR A 6 4.43 -0.35 -1.43
N PHE A 7 3.40 0.41 -1.80
CA PHE A 7 2.34 0.83 -0.90
C PHE A 7 1.21 -0.20 -0.95
N ILE A 8 0.79 -0.65 0.22
CA ILE A 8 -0.27 -1.62 0.41
C ILE A 8 -1.41 -0.93 1.15
N SER A 9 -2.63 -1.07 0.62
CA SER A 9 -3.86 -0.79 1.35
C SER A 9 -4.70 -2.06 1.44
N SER A 10 -5.00 -2.51 2.65
CA SER A 10 -5.71 -3.75 2.93
C SER A 10 -7.05 -3.46 3.63
N PRO A 11 -8.09 -3.09 2.85
CA PRO A 11 -9.40 -2.82 3.40
C PRO A 11 -10.06 -4.09 3.93
N HIS A 12 -10.83 -3.93 5.00
CA HIS A 12 -11.60 -4.97 5.67
C HIS A 12 -12.87 -4.35 6.25
N THR A 13 -13.82 -5.17 6.70
CA THR A 13 -15.03 -4.65 7.37
C THR A 13 -14.79 -4.47 8.87
N LYS A 14 -15.71 -3.79 9.56
CA LYS A 14 -15.65 -3.63 11.01
C LYS A 14 -15.64 -4.98 11.75
N GLU A 15 -16.40 -5.95 11.22
CA GLU A 15 -16.52 -7.30 11.76
C GLU A 15 -15.23 -8.10 11.57
N GLU A 16 -14.42 -7.75 10.55
CA GLU A 16 -13.16 -8.39 10.23
C GLU A 16 -11.96 -7.79 10.96
N CYS A 17 -12.10 -6.64 11.65
CA CYS A 17 -10.98 -5.89 12.23
C CYS A 17 -10.11 -6.72 13.17
N LEU A 18 -10.71 -7.38 14.15
CA LEU A 18 -9.95 -8.16 15.13
C LEU A 18 -9.23 -9.32 14.44
N ASN A 19 -9.93 -10.04 13.55
CA ASN A 19 -9.31 -11.13 12.78
C ASN A 19 -8.16 -10.65 11.88
N ALA A 20 -8.26 -9.44 11.31
CA ALA A 20 -7.20 -8.87 10.48
C ALA A 20 -5.98 -8.46 11.33
N LEU A 21 -6.20 -7.88 12.52
CA LEU A 21 -5.15 -7.53 13.47
C LEU A 21 -4.45 -8.77 14.01
N ASP A 22 -5.22 -9.77 14.45
CA ASP A 22 -4.71 -11.05 14.95
C ASP A 22 -3.88 -11.76 13.87
N ALA A 23 -4.38 -11.82 12.63
CA ALA A 23 -3.65 -12.46 11.53
C ALA A 23 -2.34 -11.75 11.13
N VAL A 24 -2.16 -10.46 11.47
CA VAL A 24 -0.87 -9.78 11.36
C VAL A 24 -0.01 -10.07 12.59
N ALA A 25 -0.58 -9.98 13.80
CA ALA A 25 0.13 -10.23 15.06
C ALA A 25 0.70 -11.66 15.14
N ASP A 26 -0.03 -12.66 14.62
CA ASP A 26 0.39 -14.06 14.55
C ASP A 26 1.63 -14.28 13.67
N LYS A 27 1.93 -13.35 12.75
CA LYS A 27 3.18 -13.39 11.96
C LYS A 27 4.39 -12.86 12.73
N GLY A 28 4.17 -12.24 13.89
CA GLY A 28 5.20 -11.73 14.77
C GLY A 28 5.21 -10.19 14.88
N PRO A 29 5.87 -9.66 15.93
CA PRO A 29 5.89 -8.22 16.23
C PRO A 29 6.52 -7.40 15.10
N GLU A 30 7.58 -7.91 14.45
CA GLU A 30 8.23 -7.22 13.33
C GLU A 30 7.28 -7.02 12.14
N GLN A 31 6.36 -7.95 11.93
CA GLN A 31 5.34 -7.81 10.90
C GLN A 31 4.31 -6.77 11.30
N LEU A 32 3.87 -6.75 12.56
CA LEU A 32 2.90 -5.78 13.07
C LEU A 32 3.43 -4.34 12.97
N ASP A 33 4.70 -4.13 13.27
CA ASP A 33 5.37 -2.83 13.22
C ASP A 33 5.42 -2.20 11.81
N GLN A 34 5.24 -3.00 10.76
CA GLN A 34 5.18 -2.51 9.37
C GLN A 34 3.83 -1.89 8.99
N TRP A 35 2.79 -2.06 9.81
CA TRP A 35 1.44 -1.63 9.49
C TRP A 35 1.01 -0.39 10.27
N HIS A 36 0.27 0.48 9.58
CA HIS A 36 -0.50 1.57 10.14
C HIS A 36 -1.98 1.27 9.99
N TRP A 37 -2.76 1.51 11.04
CA TRP A 37 -4.15 1.07 11.13
C TRP A 37 -5.11 2.24 11.20
N GLY A 38 -6.04 2.33 10.26
CA GLY A 38 -7.11 3.33 10.28
C GLY A 38 -8.25 3.01 11.26
N CYS A 39 -8.29 1.80 11.86
CA CYS A 39 -9.48 1.27 12.52
C CYS A 39 -9.99 2.18 13.66
N GLN A 40 -9.09 2.80 14.42
CA GLN A 40 -9.46 3.73 15.50
C GLN A 40 -10.03 5.05 14.99
N ALA A 41 -9.74 5.42 13.74
CA ALA A 41 -10.29 6.60 13.06
C ALA A 41 -11.58 6.28 12.28
N GLY A 42 -12.09 5.05 12.36
CA GLY A 42 -13.26 4.59 11.59
C GLY A 42 -12.96 4.18 10.15
N ASP A 43 -11.68 4.14 9.77
CA ASP A 43 -11.23 3.62 8.48
C ASP A 43 -10.76 2.18 8.65
N HIS A 44 -11.56 1.22 8.21
CA HIS A 44 -11.27 -0.21 8.33
C HIS A 44 -10.24 -0.67 7.28
N THR A 45 -9.07 -0.03 7.28
CA THR A 45 -7.97 -0.28 6.35
C THR A 45 -6.64 -0.36 7.10
N GLY A 46 -5.88 -1.41 6.82
CA GLY A 46 -4.45 -1.48 7.17
C GLY A 46 -3.60 -0.95 6.02
N TYR A 47 -2.57 -0.17 6.34
CA TYR A 47 -1.63 0.41 5.37
C TYR A 47 -0.21 -0.04 5.69
N ALA A 48 0.58 -0.35 4.66
CA ALA A 48 1.99 -0.68 4.83
C ALA A 48 2.82 -0.17 3.65
N ILE A 49 4.09 0.16 3.91
CA ILE A 49 5.09 0.38 2.88
C ILE A 49 6.16 -0.68 3.03
N VAL A 50 6.35 -1.51 2.00
CA VAL A 50 7.28 -2.66 2.03
C VAL A 50 8.24 -2.60 0.85
N GLN A 51 9.39 -3.26 1.00
CA GLN A 51 10.29 -3.56 -0.12
C GLN A 51 10.00 -4.97 -0.62
N ALA A 52 9.85 -5.13 -1.93
CA ALA A 52 9.64 -6.43 -2.56
C ALA A 52 10.20 -6.45 -3.99
N GLU A 53 10.54 -7.62 -4.51
CA GLU A 53 10.99 -7.84 -5.88
C GLU A 53 9.84 -7.87 -6.88
N SER A 54 8.60 -8.09 -6.42
CA SER A 54 7.41 -8.14 -7.27
C SER A 54 6.13 -7.79 -6.53
N ASP A 55 5.08 -7.47 -7.29
CA ASP A 55 3.72 -7.26 -6.79
C ASP A 55 3.17 -8.50 -6.05
N SER A 56 3.55 -9.69 -6.51
CA SER A 56 3.14 -10.97 -5.90
C SER A 56 3.76 -11.13 -4.51
N GLU A 57 5.06 -10.85 -4.39
CA GLU A 57 5.76 -10.87 -3.11
C GLU A 57 5.20 -9.80 -2.15
N ALA A 58 5.00 -8.57 -2.63
CA ALA A 58 4.37 -7.50 -1.85
C ALA A 58 2.97 -7.90 -1.36
N ARG A 59 2.17 -8.58 -2.20
CA ARG A 59 0.85 -9.12 -1.81
C ARG A 59 0.95 -10.24 -0.76
N GLY A 60 2.07 -10.95 -0.67
CA GLY A 60 2.35 -11.95 0.34
C GLY A 60 2.37 -11.40 1.78
N TYR A 61 2.74 -10.13 1.95
CA TYR A 61 2.71 -9.44 3.25
C TYR A 61 1.29 -9.36 3.82
N VAL A 62 0.28 -9.24 2.95
CA VAL A 62 -1.12 -9.16 3.36
C VAL A 62 -1.62 -10.50 3.94
N PRO A 63 -2.29 -10.50 5.12
CA PRO A 63 -2.94 -11.71 5.64
C PRO A 63 -3.97 -12.30 4.68
N GLY A 64 -4.09 -13.63 4.65
CA GLY A 64 -4.94 -14.33 3.68
C GLY A 64 -6.40 -13.89 3.68
N ILE A 65 -6.96 -13.59 4.87
CA ILE A 65 -8.35 -13.16 5.06
C ILE A 65 -8.72 -11.87 4.32
N VAL A 66 -7.76 -10.99 4.08
CA VAL A 66 -7.97 -9.66 3.44
C VAL A 66 -7.14 -9.48 2.17
N ARG A 67 -6.32 -10.47 1.80
CA ARG A 67 -5.40 -10.41 0.65
C ARG A 67 -6.08 -10.16 -0.68
N ASN A 68 -7.27 -10.71 -0.89
CA ASN A 68 -8.04 -10.52 -2.11
C ASN A 68 -8.66 -9.11 -2.23
N LYS A 69 -8.85 -8.41 -1.09
CA LYS A 69 -9.36 -7.04 -1.04
C LYS A 69 -8.25 -5.99 -1.11
N ALA A 70 -7.01 -6.41 -0.87
CA ALA A 70 -5.87 -5.51 -0.82
C ALA A 70 -5.44 -4.99 -2.18
N ARG A 71 -5.08 -3.71 -2.21
CA ARG A 71 -4.41 -3.06 -3.33
C ARG A 71 -2.93 -2.95 -3.02
N VAL A 72 -2.13 -3.46 -3.94
CA VAL A 72 -0.67 -3.34 -3.94
C VAL A 72 -0.30 -2.40 -5.07
N THR A 73 0.53 -1.41 -4.79
CA THR A 73 0.92 -0.41 -5.79
C THR A 73 2.39 -0.11 -5.61
N ARG A 74 3.17 -0.30 -6.69
CA ARG A 74 4.54 0.19 -6.72
C ARG A 74 4.52 1.72 -6.61
N VAL A 75 5.32 2.26 -5.71
CA VAL A 75 5.43 3.70 -5.46
C VAL A 75 6.88 4.13 -5.51
N ASP A 76 7.11 5.35 -5.97
CA ASP A 76 8.44 5.94 -6.15
C ASP A 76 8.44 7.38 -5.63
N LYS A 77 9.59 7.86 -5.15
CA LYS A 77 9.79 9.29 -4.86
C LYS A 77 10.11 10.01 -6.16
N LEU A 78 9.48 11.16 -6.37
CA LEU A 78 9.74 12.01 -7.54
C LEU A 78 10.66 13.19 -7.17
N THR A 79 11.56 13.51 -8.08
CA THR A 79 12.38 14.73 -8.01
C THR A 79 11.69 15.88 -8.75
N PRO A 80 11.97 17.15 -8.39
CA PRO A 80 11.46 18.30 -9.14
C PRO A 80 11.79 18.25 -10.64
N GLN A 81 12.94 17.68 -11.02
CA GLN A 81 13.33 17.55 -12.42
C GLN A 81 12.47 16.54 -13.17
N GLN A 82 12.18 15.37 -12.58
CA GLN A 82 11.24 14.40 -13.18
C GLN A 82 9.85 15.01 -13.38
N ILE A 83 9.38 15.81 -12.42
CA ILE A 83 8.09 16.50 -12.51
C ILE A 83 8.09 17.49 -13.70
N LYS A 84 9.16 18.28 -13.86
CA LYS A 84 9.31 19.18 -15.02
C LYS A 84 9.26 18.40 -16.34
N SER A 85 9.99 17.30 -16.44
CA SER A 85 9.99 16.44 -17.62
C SER A 85 8.61 15.84 -17.93
N PHE A 86 7.80 15.49 -16.92
CA PHE A 86 6.44 15.00 -17.15
C PHE A 86 5.52 16.06 -17.78
N HIS A 87 5.64 17.33 -17.40
CA HIS A 87 4.90 18.42 -18.04
C HIS A 87 5.32 18.66 -19.49
N GLU A 88 6.60 18.43 -19.82
CA GLU A 88 7.11 18.54 -21.19
C GLU A 88 6.66 17.37 -22.07
N MET A 89 6.50 16.18 -21.49
CA MET A 89 6.06 14.96 -22.18
C MET A 89 4.54 14.88 -22.37
N GLN A 90 3.74 15.62 -21.58
CA GLN A 90 2.30 15.71 -21.77
C GLN A 90 1.95 17.03 -22.48
N PRO A 91 1.68 17.04 -23.80
CA PRO A 91 1.11 18.24 -24.42
C PRO A 91 -0.18 18.57 -23.69
N SER A 92 -0.23 19.78 -23.12
CA SER A 92 -1.25 20.25 -22.19
C SER A 92 -2.66 19.83 -22.63
N GLN A 93 -3.30 18.94 -21.86
CA GLN A 93 -4.76 18.78 -21.89
C GLN A 93 -5.37 19.99 -21.17
N SER A 94 -5.25 21.16 -21.80
CA SER A 94 -5.90 22.39 -21.39
C SER A 94 -6.17 23.22 -22.63
N LYS A 95 -7.32 22.95 -23.25
CA LYS A 95 -8.22 23.92 -23.87
C LYS A 95 -9.43 23.17 -24.43
N ASN A 96 -10.41 22.88 -23.57
CA ASN A 96 -11.80 22.95 -24.01
C ASN A 96 -12.47 24.02 -23.16
N ARG A 97 -12.73 25.14 -23.83
CA ARG A 97 -13.65 26.20 -23.44
C ARG A 97 -15.07 25.67 -23.35
#